data_AF-A0AAI9DCB2-F1
#
_entry.id   AF-A0AAI9DCB2-F1
#
_cell.length_a   1.000
_cell.length_b   1.000
_cell.length_c   1.000
_cell.angle_alpha   90.00
_cell.angle_beta   90.00
_cell.angle_gamma   90.00
#
_symmetry.space_group_name_H-M   'P 1'
#
loop_
_entity.id
_entity.type
_entity.pdbx_description
1 polymer ?
#
loop_
_entity_poly.entity_id
_entity_poly.type
_entity_poly.pdbx_seq_one_letter_code
_entity_poly.pdbx_strand_id
1 'polypeptide(L)'
;MTKLIDEKTLVDVGLLREWNGRWKFKFSIDGKFKFANSKQSAIERASEAYVKAPKEALLTKDERFREHEREFIEKMDKKYGCCSNSEIERLIHNASAKSANNRASSSREFNSNGGRRSGAAVSSEAVRTFADEKMSLERYLEYRVSASITS
;
A
#
# COMPACT_ATOMS: atom_id res chain seq x y z
N MET A 1 -24.65 25.12 -15.89
CA MET A 1 -24.62 24.77 -14.45
C MET A 1 -23.85 23.47 -14.29
N THR A 2 -22.74 23.48 -13.57
CA THR A 2 -21.99 22.27 -13.23
C THR A 2 -22.87 21.39 -12.34
N LYS A 3 -23.12 20.14 -12.74
CA LYS A 3 -23.86 19.19 -11.92
C LYS A 3 -23.03 18.89 -10.66
N LEU A 4 -23.50 19.35 -9.51
CA LEU A 4 -22.86 19.02 -8.23
C LEU A 4 -23.10 17.55 -7.92
N ILE A 5 -22.01 16.84 -7.67
CA ILE A 5 -22.01 15.44 -7.24
C ILE A 5 -22.06 15.42 -5.72
N ASP A 6 -22.73 14.41 -5.17
CA ASP A 6 -22.80 14.23 -3.72
C ASP A 6 -21.41 14.05 -3.10
N GLU A 7 -21.22 14.63 -1.92
CA GLU A 7 -19.94 14.65 -1.20
C GLU A 7 -19.43 13.24 -0.92
N LYS A 8 -20.32 12.33 -0.48
CA LYS A 8 -19.94 10.96 -0.15
C LYS A 8 -19.39 10.24 -1.37
N THR A 9 -20.04 10.42 -2.52
CA THR A 9 -19.59 9.84 -3.80
C THR A 9 -18.19 10.35 -4.16
N LEU A 10 -17.94 11.66 -4.01
CA LEU A 10 -16.64 12.26 -4.31
C LEU A 10 -15.53 11.78 -3.37
N VAL A 11 -15.87 11.50 -2.11
CA VAL A 11 -14.95 10.90 -1.13
C VAL A 11 -14.66 9.44 -1.49
N ASP A 12 -15.68 8.66 -1.82
CA ASP A 12 -15.55 7.24 -2.14
C ASP A 12 -14.67 7.03 -3.39
N VAL A 13 -14.88 7.82 -4.43
CA VAL A 13 -14.04 7.81 -5.65
C VAL A 13 -12.70 8.54 -5.47
N GLY A 14 -12.40 9.06 -4.28
CA GLY A 14 -11.09 9.60 -3.93
C GLY A 14 -10.74 10.94 -4.58
N LEU A 15 -11.76 11.70 -5.03
CA LEU A 15 -11.60 13.04 -5.59
C LEU A 15 -11.72 14.14 -4.52
N LEU A 16 -12.31 13.84 -3.38
CA LEU A 16 -12.51 14.76 -2.26
C LEU A 16 -12.03 14.11 -0.95
N ARG A 17 -11.41 14.89 -0.05
CA ARG A 17 -11.11 14.45 1.32
C ARG A 17 -10.94 15.63 2.26
N GLU A 18 -11.13 15.39 3.54
CA GLU A 18 -10.72 16.31 4.60
C GLU A 18 -9.34 15.92 5.15
N TRP A 19 -8.50 16.91 5.41
CA TRP A 19 -7.22 16.71 6.08
C TRP A 19 -6.92 17.88 7.02
N ASN A 20 -6.86 17.58 8.32
CA ASN A 20 -6.58 18.55 9.38
C ASN A 20 -7.51 19.77 9.36
N GLY A 21 -8.83 19.53 9.33
CA GLY A 21 -9.85 20.57 9.30
C GLY A 21 -9.97 21.35 7.99
N ARG A 22 -9.26 20.91 6.93
CA ARG A 22 -9.25 21.57 5.62
C ARG A 22 -9.62 20.61 4.50
N TRP A 23 -10.50 21.06 3.62
CA TRP A 23 -10.91 20.30 2.46
C TRP A 23 -9.85 20.29 1.36
N LYS A 24 -9.66 19.12 0.76
CA LYS A 24 -8.80 18.89 -0.39
C LYS A 24 -9.58 18.22 -1.50
N PHE A 25 -9.27 18.59 -2.73
CA PHE A 25 -9.88 18.02 -3.94
C PHE A 25 -8.80 17.63 -4.95
N LYS A 26 -9.16 16.84 -5.97
CA LYS A 26 -8.32 16.56 -7.15
C LYS A 26 -8.98 17.11 -8.42
N PHE A 27 -8.15 17.48 -9.41
CA PHE A 27 -8.62 17.88 -10.75
C PHE A 27 -8.80 16.70 -11.71
N SER A 28 -8.28 15.53 -11.36
CA SER A 28 -8.40 14.26 -12.08
C SER A 28 -8.17 13.10 -11.11
N ILE A 29 -8.55 11.87 -11.47
CA ILE A 29 -8.42 10.69 -10.60
C ILE A 29 -6.96 10.45 -10.20
N ASP A 30 -6.04 10.51 -11.16
CA ASP A 30 -4.59 10.35 -10.93
C ASP A 30 -3.89 11.63 -10.43
N GLY A 31 -4.66 12.71 -10.27
CA GLY A 31 -4.15 14.01 -9.85
C GLY A 31 -3.70 14.03 -8.39
N LYS A 32 -2.82 14.98 -8.07
CA LYS A 32 -2.45 15.30 -6.69
C LYS A 32 -3.56 16.11 -6.02
N PHE A 33 -3.78 15.86 -4.73
CA PHE A 33 -4.70 16.66 -3.93
C PHE A 33 -4.22 18.11 -3.79
N LYS A 34 -5.18 19.04 -3.89
CA LYS A 34 -5.00 20.48 -3.67
C LYS A 34 -5.91 20.94 -2.54
N PHE A 35 -5.45 21.90 -1.75
CA PHE A 35 -6.29 22.52 -0.74
C PHE A 35 -7.34 23.42 -1.38
N ALA A 36 -8.53 23.41 -0.82
CA ALA A 36 -9.60 24.34 -1.15
C ALA A 36 -9.65 25.48 -0.14
N ASN A 37 -10.16 26.63 -0.57
CA ASN A 37 -10.40 27.77 0.31
C ASN A 37 -11.68 27.57 1.15
N SER A 38 -12.62 26.76 0.64
CA SER A 38 -13.87 26.40 1.33
C SER A 38 -14.32 24.99 0.95
N LYS A 39 -15.18 24.38 1.77
CA LYS A 39 -15.81 23.08 1.46
C LYS A 39 -16.54 23.10 0.11
N GLN A 40 -17.34 24.14 -0.12
CA GLN A 40 -18.12 24.31 -1.35
C GLN A 40 -17.21 24.31 -2.59
N SER A 41 -16.11 25.07 -2.56
CA SER A 41 -15.15 25.11 -3.68
C SER A 41 -14.44 23.78 -3.91
N ALA A 42 -14.28 22.95 -2.87
CA ALA A 42 -13.72 21.61 -3.01
C ALA A 42 -14.70 20.68 -3.73
N ILE A 43 -15.98 20.71 -3.34
CA ILE A 43 -17.05 19.90 -3.93
C ILE A 43 -17.25 20.27 -5.41
N GLU A 44 -17.29 21.57 -5.73
CA GLU A 44 -17.43 22.05 -7.12
C GLU A 44 -16.31 21.52 -8.01
N ARG A 45 -15.05 21.71 -7.58
CA ARG A 45 -13.88 21.28 -8.37
C ARG A 45 -13.77 19.76 -8.47
N ALA A 46 -14.10 19.03 -7.41
CA ALA A 46 -14.15 17.57 -7.43
C ALA A 46 -15.29 17.05 -8.33
N SER A 47 -16.46 17.72 -8.34
CA SER A 47 -17.58 17.40 -9.23
C SER A 47 -17.21 17.58 -10.70
N GLU A 48 -16.46 18.65 -11.04
CA GLU A 48 -15.92 18.83 -12.37
C GLU A 48 -14.97 17.70 -12.78
N ALA A 49 -14.09 17.28 -11.89
CA ALA A 49 -13.17 16.16 -12.13
C ALA A 49 -13.94 14.84 -12.32
N TYR A 50 -14.99 14.62 -11.52
CA TYR A 50 -15.86 13.45 -11.62
C TYR A 50 -16.54 13.36 -12.98
N VAL A 51 -17.12 14.46 -13.46
CA VAL A 51 -17.83 14.49 -14.75
C VAL A 51 -16.88 14.31 -15.94
N LYS A 52 -15.63 14.79 -15.83
CA LYS A 52 -14.61 14.65 -16.88
C LYS A 52 -13.97 13.26 -16.93
N ALA A 53 -14.04 12.50 -15.86
CA ALA A 53 -13.38 11.20 -15.76
C ALA A 53 -14.13 10.12 -16.56
N PRO A 54 -13.40 9.15 -17.15
CA PRO A 54 -14.02 7.94 -17.68
C PRO A 54 -14.63 7.13 -16.53
N LYS A 55 -15.79 6.50 -16.78
CA LYS A 55 -16.54 5.78 -15.74
C LYS A 55 -15.74 4.62 -15.16
N GLU A 56 -14.92 4.00 -15.99
CA GLU A 56 -14.06 2.86 -15.65
C GLU A 56 -12.99 3.25 -14.62
N ALA A 57 -12.58 4.53 -14.58
CA ALA A 57 -11.60 5.01 -13.63
C ALA A 57 -12.24 5.47 -12.30
N LEU A 58 -13.56 5.69 -12.27
CA LEU A 58 -14.30 6.12 -11.08
C LEU A 58 -14.58 4.97 -10.11
N LEU A 59 -13.54 4.19 -9.82
CA LEU A 59 -13.60 3.10 -8.85
C LEU A 59 -13.86 3.67 -7.46
N THR A 60 -14.76 3.05 -6.73
CA THR A 60 -14.96 3.31 -5.30
C THR A 60 -13.76 2.85 -4.47
N LYS A 61 -13.71 3.24 -3.20
CA LYS A 61 -12.66 2.78 -2.28
C LYS A 61 -12.58 1.25 -2.21
N ASP A 62 -13.72 0.58 -2.14
CA ASP A 62 -13.78 -0.87 -2.01
C ASP A 62 -13.42 -1.59 -3.32
N GLU A 63 -13.77 -1.00 -4.47
CA GLU A 63 -13.34 -1.51 -5.77
C GLU A 63 -11.82 -1.36 -5.96
N ARG A 64 -11.25 -0.20 -5.63
CA ARG A 64 -9.79 -0.01 -5.65
C ARG A 64 -9.09 -0.97 -4.70
N PHE A 65 -9.66 -1.22 -3.53
CA PHE A 65 -9.12 -2.19 -2.59
C PHE A 65 -9.14 -3.61 -3.16
N ARG A 66 -10.27 -4.04 -3.74
CA ARG A 66 -10.40 -5.36 -4.38
C ARG A 66 -9.45 -5.54 -5.58
N GLU A 67 -9.27 -4.51 -6.38
CA GLU A 67 -8.30 -4.53 -7.48
C GLU A 67 -6.87 -4.66 -6.97
N HIS A 68 -6.49 -3.86 -5.98
CA HIS A 68 -5.18 -3.97 -5.34
C HIS A 68 -4.97 -5.34 -4.67
N GLU A 69 -6.02 -5.92 -4.07
CA GLU A 69 -5.99 -7.27 -3.52
C GLU A 69 -5.71 -8.30 -4.62
N ARG A 70 -6.44 -8.22 -5.74
CA ARG A 70 -6.27 -9.10 -6.90
C ARG A 70 -4.87 -9.00 -7.49
N GLU A 71 -4.37 -7.79 -7.72
CA GLU A 71 -3.01 -7.55 -8.24
C GLU A 71 -1.94 -8.08 -7.28
N PHE A 72 -2.13 -7.92 -5.98
CA PHE A 72 -1.25 -8.48 -4.98
C PHE A 72 -1.21 -10.01 -5.05
N ILE A 73 -2.38 -10.65 -5.09
CA ILE A 73 -2.49 -12.12 -5.19
C ILE A 73 -1.85 -12.60 -6.48
N GLU A 74 -2.17 -12.01 -7.63
CA GLU A 74 -1.60 -12.40 -8.93
C GLU A 74 -0.07 -12.30 -8.93
N LYS A 75 0.48 -11.23 -8.34
CA LYS A 75 1.93 -11.07 -8.20
C LYS A 75 2.53 -12.16 -7.32
N MET A 76 1.86 -12.53 -6.23
CA MET A 76 2.33 -13.57 -5.31
C MET A 76 2.20 -14.97 -5.93
N ASP A 77 1.10 -15.27 -6.62
CA ASP A 77 0.89 -16.51 -7.38
C ASP A 77 1.95 -16.68 -8.46
N LYS A 78 2.27 -15.61 -9.21
CA LYS A 78 3.33 -15.65 -10.21
C LYS A 78 4.70 -16.01 -9.63
N LYS A 79 4.97 -15.61 -8.37
CA LYS A 79 6.26 -15.81 -7.72
C LYS A 79 6.34 -17.10 -6.89
N TYR A 80 5.24 -17.49 -6.24
CA TYR A 80 5.20 -18.55 -5.22
C TYR A 80 4.03 -19.53 -5.41
N GLY A 81 3.25 -19.42 -6.47
CA GLY A 81 2.09 -20.30 -6.72
C GLY A 81 2.48 -21.77 -6.93
N CYS A 82 3.70 -22.03 -7.41
CA CYS A 82 4.24 -23.39 -7.52
C CYS A 82 4.75 -23.96 -6.18
N CYS A 83 4.91 -23.11 -5.15
CA CYS A 83 5.32 -23.55 -3.82
C CYS A 83 4.12 -24.14 -3.06
N SER A 84 4.36 -25.15 -2.26
CA SER A 84 3.42 -25.63 -1.25
C SER A 84 3.33 -24.65 -0.07
N ASN A 85 2.25 -24.77 0.74
CA ASN A 85 2.09 -23.94 1.93
C ASN A 85 3.27 -24.10 2.91
N SER A 86 3.81 -25.31 3.08
CA SER A 86 4.96 -25.57 3.95
C SER A 86 6.27 -24.96 3.42
N GLU A 87 6.43 -24.84 2.09
CA GLU A 87 7.55 -24.11 1.50
C GLU A 87 7.43 -22.60 1.74
N ILE A 88 6.21 -22.05 1.68
CA ILE A 88 5.96 -20.65 2.03
C ILE A 88 6.26 -20.39 3.50
N GLU A 89 5.86 -21.28 4.42
CA GLU A 89 6.21 -21.19 5.85
C GLU A 89 7.74 -21.19 6.06
N ARG A 90 8.49 -22.02 5.32
CA ARG A 90 9.95 -22.00 5.35
C ARG A 90 10.53 -20.68 4.86
N LEU A 91 9.96 -20.08 3.81
CA LEU A 91 10.39 -18.76 3.32
C LEU A 91 10.15 -17.66 4.37
N ILE A 92 9.01 -17.67 5.06
CA ILE A 92 8.69 -16.77 6.17
C ILE A 92 9.72 -16.90 7.31
N HIS A 93 10.04 -18.13 7.69
CA HIS A 93 11.05 -18.41 8.71
C HIS A 93 12.44 -17.89 8.27
N ASN A 94 12.84 -18.14 7.02
CA ASN A 94 14.12 -17.69 6.47
C ASN A 94 14.23 -16.16 6.43
N ALA A 95 13.17 -15.45 6.03
CA ALA A 95 13.13 -13.98 6.05
C ALA A 95 13.27 -13.42 7.47
N SER A 96 12.62 -14.08 8.45
CA SER A 96 12.75 -13.73 9.87
C SER A 96 14.19 -13.94 10.38
N ALA A 97 14.81 -15.07 10.06
CA ALA A 97 16.19 -15.38 10.45
C ALA A 97 17.20 -14.39 9.83
N LYS A 98 17.05 -14.05 8.55
CA LYS A 98 17.88 -13.03 7.88
C LYS A 98 17.75 -11.65 8.51
N SER A 99 16.54 -11.26 8.91
CA SER A 99 16.28 -10.01 9.63
C SER A 99 17.00 -9.98 11.00
N ALA A 100 16.92 -11.09 11.76
CA ALA A 100 17.58 -11.22 13.05
C ALA A 100 19.11 -11.16 12.92
N ASN A 101 19.67 -11.88 11.94
CA ASN A 101 21.11 -11.90 11.69
C ASN A 101 21.63 -10.51 11.29
N ASN A 102 20.93 -9.77 10.44
CA ASN A 102 21.35 -8.41 10.05
C ASN A 102 21.32 -7.42 11.23
N ARG A 103 20.30 -7.52 12.11
CA ARG A 103 20.28 -6.72 13.35
C ARG A 103 21.45 -7.05 14.27
N ALA A 104 21.79 -8.33 14.40
CA ALA A 104 22.91 -8.78 15.22
C ALA A 104 24.28 -8.38 14.63
N SER A 105 24.45 -8.40 13.31
CA SER A 105 25.67 -7.91 12.65
C SER A 105 25.81 -6.39 12.80
N SER A 106 24.72 -5.64 12.60
CA SER A 106 24.73 -4.19 12.79
C SER A 106 25.05 -3.77 14.23
N SER A 107 24.64 -4.53 15.24
CA SER A 107 25.00 -4.23 16.64
C SER A 107 26.45 -4.56 16.97
N ARG A 108 27.04 -5.58 16.30
CA ARG A 108 28.46 -5.94 16.43
C ARG A 108 29.40 -4.95 15.72
N GLU A 109 28.93 -4.29 14.65
CA GLU A 109 29.66 -3.23 13.95
C GLU A 109 29.71 -1.90 14.73
N PHE A 110 28.87 -1.72 15.75
CA PHE A 110 28.86 -0.57 16.65
C PHE A 110 29.74 -0.80 17.89
N ASN A 111 30.93 -1.38 17.72
CA ASN A 111 31.91 -1.42 18.79
C ASN A 111 32.76 -0.13 18.74
N SER A 112 32.52 0.73 19.74
CA SER A 112 33.43 1.69 20.38
C SER A 112 34.59 2.34 19.59
N ASN A 113 34.46 2.72 18.31
CA ASN A 113 35.47 3.59 17.67
C ASN A 113 34.94 4.60 16.63
N GLY A 114 33.76 5.17 16.86
CA GLY A 114 33.36 6.48 16.31
C GLY A 114 33.38 6.69 14.79
N GLY A 115 33.59 5.65 13.98
CA GLY A 115 33.74 5.76 12.53
C GLY A 115 32.39 5.65 11.81
N ARG A 116 31.91 6.74 11.23
CA ARG A 116 30.77 6.73 10.30
C ARG A 116 31.15 5.95 9.04
N ARG A 117 30.64 4.72 8.89
CA ARG A 117 30.73 3.97 7.64
C ARG A 117 29.37 3.38 7.25
N SER A 118 29.14 3.34 5.95
CA SER A 118 27.92 3.05 5.21
C SER A 118 27.24 1.69 5.49
N GLY A 119 27.85 0.80 6.29
CA GLY A 119 27.37 -0.55 6.58
C GLY A 119 26.11 -0.61 7.45
N ALA A 120 25.96 0.28 8.42
CA ALA A 120 24.76 0.32 9.26
C ALA A 120 23.50 0.73 8.47
N ALA A 121 23.65 1.62 7.49
CA ALA A 121 22.55 2.05 6.62
C ALA A 121 22.09 0.91 5.69
N VAL A 122 23.04 0.22 5.04
CA VAL A 122 22.75 -0.95 4.18
C VAL A 122 22.12 -2.10 4.98
N SER A 123 22.60 -2.34 6.20
CA SER A 123 22.01 -3.33 7.12
C SER A 123 20.57 -2.98 7.50
N SER A 124 20.27 -1.70 7.72
CA SER A 124 18.92 -1.25 8.06
C SER A 124 17.93 -1.37 6.89
N GLU A 125 18.39 -1.12 5.66
CA GLU A 125 17.58 -1.27 4.45
C GLU A 125 17.28 -2.75 4.15
N ALA A 126 18.28 -3.62 4.28
CA ALA A 126 18.10 -5.07 4.14
C ALA A 126 17.09 -5.64 5.14
N VAL A 127 17.12 -5.19 6.39
CA VAL A 127 16.14 -5.60 7.42
C VAL A 127 14.72 -5.19 7.04
N ARG A 128 14.52 -4.02 6.42
CA ARG A 128 13.20 -3.58 5.95
C ARG A 128 12.72 -4.46 4.80
N THR A 129 13.58 -4.73 3.81
CA THR A 129 13.22 -5.61 2.68
C THR A 129 12.82 -7.00 3.15
N PHE A 130 13.55 -7.61 4.08
CA PHE A 130 13.19 -8.93 4.61
C PHE A 130 11.90 -8.89 5.45
N ALA A 131 11.63 -7.79 6.17
CA ALA A 131 10.37 -7.62 6.90
C ALA A 131 9.18 -7.47 5.95
N ASP A 132 9.31 -6.70 4.87
CA ASP A 132 8.28 -6.51 3.85
C ASP A 132 7.99 -7.82 3.09
N GLU A 133 9.04 -8.59 2.77
CA GLU A 133 8.90 -9.91 2.15
C GLU A 133 8.17 -10.87 3.08
N LYS A 134 8.55 -10.90 4.36
CA LYS A 134 7.87 -11.71 5.38
C LYS A 134 6.38 -11.39 5.46
N MET A 135 6.03 -10.11 5.63
CA MET A 135 4.64 -9.67 5.76
C MET A 135 3.82 -10.02 4.50
N SER A 136 4.43 -9.89 3.32
CA SER A 136 3.79 -10.27 2.06
C SER A 136 3.52 -11.78 1.99
N LEU A 137 4.49 -12.61 2.39
CA LEU A 137 4.34 -14.07 2.42
C LEU A 137 3.30 -14.53 3.45
N GLU A 138 3.26 -13.92 4.64
CA GLU A 138 2.28 -14.22 5.68
C GLU A 138 0.85 -13.95 5.18
N ARG A 139 0.60 -12.77 4.61
CA ARG A 139 -0.70 -12.41 4.02
C ARG A 139 -1.11 -13.35 2.90
N TYR A 140 -0.17 -13.73 2.03
CA TYR A 140 -0.45 -14.65 0.93
C TYR A 140 -0.75 -16.08 1.43
N LEU A 141 -0.07 -16.55 2.47
CA LEU A 141 -0.38 -17.83 3.10
C LEU A 141 -1.79 -17.83 3.71
N GLU A 142 -2.16 -16.77 4.41
CA GLU A 142 -3.51 -16.58 4.96
C GLU A 142 -4.58 -16.60 3.86
N TYR A 143 -4.32 -15.93 2.74
CA TYR A 143 -5.18 -15.99 1.55
C TYR A 143 -5.34 -17.43 1.02
N ARG A 144 -4.24 -18.19 0.85
CA ARG A 144 -4.30 -19.58 0.35
C ARG A 144 -5.08 -20.50 1.29
N VAL A 145 -4.88 -20.36 2.60
CA VAL A 145 -5.57 -21.16 3.61
C VAL A 145 -7.07 -20.83 3.62
N SER A 146 -7.43 -19.55 3.65
CA SER A 146 -8.85 -19.14 3.61
C SER A 146 -9.55 -19.58 2.31
N ALA A 147 -8.87 -19.49 1.17
CA ALA A 147 -9.39 -19.98 -0.11
C ALA A 147 -9.62 -21.50 -0.10
N SER A 148 -8.73 -22.28 0.53
CA SER A 148 -8.87 -23.74 0.64
C SER A 148 -10.01 -24.20 1.55
N ILE A 149 -10.39 -23.39 2.53
CA ILE A 149 -11.53 -23.68 3.43
C ILE A 149 -12.87 -23.36 2.76
N THR A 150 -12.86 -22.40 1.83
CA THR A 150 -14.07 -21.92 1.14
C THR A 150 -14.37 -22.71 -0.14
N SER A 151 -13.42 -23.51 -0.63
CA SER A 151 -13.54 -24.35 -1.83
C SER A 151 -14.04 -25.75 -1.49
#